data_AF-A0A3C0IN85-F1
#
_entry.id   AF-A0A3C0IN85-F1
#
_cell.length_a   1.000
_cell.length_b   1.000
_cell.length_c   1.000
_cell.angle_alpha   90.00
_cell.angle_beta   90.00
_cell.angle_gamma   90.00
#
_symmetry.space_group_name_H-M   'P 1'
#
loop_
_entity.id
_entity.type
_entity.pdbx_description
1 polymer ?
#
loop_
_entity_poly.entity_id
_entity_poly.type
_entity_poly.pdbx_seq_one_letter_code
_entity_poly.pdbx_strand_id
1 'polypeptide(L)'
;EIYEYINFVGRHESIASFESIKERVVIVNGLSKGFAMTGWRLGYIAAHATIAKACEKLQGQFTSGANSVTQRAAIVAMNGSLKPTTEMVAEFARRRAHVLTLIASIPGITCFG
;
A
#
# COMPACT_ATOMS: atom_id res chain seq x y z
N GLU A 1 -3.82 -3.41 -0.48
CA GLU A 1 -4.01 -2.52 0.68
C GLU A 1 -2.77 -1.66 0.87
N ILE A 2 -2.87 -0.33 0.74
CA ILE A 2 -1.71 0.56 0.46
C ILE A 2 -0.52 0.51 1.45
N TYR A 3 -0.75 0.08 2.70
CA TYR A 3 0.29 -0.03 3.73
C TYR A 3 0.76 -1.48 3.97
N GLU A 4 0.43 -2.44 3.10
CA GLU A 4 0.72 -3.88 3.32
C GLU A 4 2.17 -4.19 3.72
N TYR A 5 3.13 -3.44 3.18
CA TYR A 5 4.55 -3.62 3.47
C TYR A 5 5.02 -2.84 4.70
N ILE A 6 4.31 -1.77 5.10
CA ILE A 6 4.65 -0.96 6.28
C ILE A 6 3.87 -1.53 7.47
N ASN A 7 4.26 -2.73 7.88
CA ASN A 7 3.74 -3.40 9.06
C ASN A 7 4.89 -3.68 10.04
N PHE A 8 4.65 -3.40 11.32
CA PHE A 8 5.62 -3.58 12.40
C PHE A 8 5.30 -4.79 13.29
N VAL A 9 4.12 -5.42 13.11
CA VAL A 9 3.64 -6.55 13.92
C VAL A 9 3.04 -7.63 13.02
N GLY A 10 3.59 -8.84 13.10
CA GLY A 10 3.09 -9.97 12.33
C GLY A 10 3.16 -9.74 10.81
N ARG A 11 2.26 -10.39 10.09
CA ARG A 11 2.14 -10.27 8.63
C ARG A 11 0.84 -9.58 8.24
N HIS A 12 0.86 -8.86 7.12
CA HIS A 12 -0.36 -8.37 6.51
C HIS A 12 -1.17 -9.56 5.96
N GLU A 13 -2.48 -9.54 6.20
CA GLU A 13 -3.43 -10.51 5.67
C GLU A 13 -4.44 -9.77 4.81
N SER A 14 -4.47 -10.06 3.52
CA SER A 14 -5.46 -9.46 2.64
C SER A 14 -6.84 -10.05 2.92
N ILE A 15 -7.88 -9.22 2.95
CA ILE A 15 -9.26 -9.67 3.12
C ILE A 15 -9.67 -10.62 1.98
N ALA A 16 -9.05 -10.49 0.80
CA ALA A 16 -9.31 -11.36 -0.33
C ALA A 16 -8.71 -12.78 -0.17
N SER A 17 -7.90 -13.04 0.88
CA SER A 17 -7.38 -14.39 1.15
C SER A 17 -8.48 -15.34 1.69
N PHE A 18 -9.59 -14.79 2.18
CA PHE A 18 -10.73 -15.55 2.70
C PHE A 18 -11.73 -15.87 1.59
N GLU A 19 -11.77 -17.15 1.17
CA GLU A 19 -12.59 -17.61 0.05
C GLU A 19 -14.09 -17.27 0.18
N SER A 20 -14.62 -17.29 1.40
CA SER A 20 -16.04 -17.00 1.69
C SER A 20 -16.49 -15.58 1.35
N ILE A 21 -15.55 -14.64 1.23
CA ILE A 21 -15.83 -13.23 0.97
C ILE A 21 -15.10 -12.67 -0.25
N LYS A 22 -14.14 -13.41 -0.83
CA LYS A 22 -13.26 -12.95 -1.92
C LYS A 22 -13.98 -12.25 -3.07
N GLU A 23 -15.09 -12.81 -3.54
CA GLU A 23 -15.90 -12.23 -4.64
C GLU A 23 -16.59 -10.90 -4.29
N ARG A 24 -16.61 -10.54 -3.00
CA ARG A 24 -17.17 -9.30 -2.46
C ARG A 24 -16.10 -8.30 -2.05
N VAL A 25 -14.82 -8.61 -2.28
CA VAL A 25 -13.69 -7.74 -1.90
C VAL A 25 -13.18 -6.98 -3.12
N VAL A 26 -12.98 -5.68 -2.95
CA VAL A 26 -12.23 -4.83 -3.87
C VAL A 26 -10.94 -4.42 -3.16
N ILE A 27 -9.81 -4.94 -3.61
CA ILE A 27 -8.50 -4.53 -3.12
C ILE A 27 -8.17 -3.19 -3.78
N VAL A 28 -7.79 -2.21 -2.97
CA VAL A 28 -7.17 -0.95 -3.42
C VAL A 28 -5.72 -0.92 -2.94
N ASN A 29 -4.80 -0.69 -3.86
CA ASN A 29 -3.37 -0.67 -3.54
C ASN A 29 -2.57 0.22 -4.51
N GLY A 30 -1.27 0.32 -4.30
CA GLY A 30 -0.38 1.12 -5.13
C GLY A 30 1.04 1.16 -4.62
N LEU A 31 1.87 1.97 -5.26
CA LEU A 31 3.32 1.99 -4.99
C LEU A 31 3.77 3.18 -4.14
N SER A 32 2.85 4.07 -3.76
CA SER A 32 3.21 5.31 -3.07
C SER A 32 3.86 5.11 -1.71
N LYS A 33 3.49 4.05 -0.98
CA LYS A 33 3.98 3.80 0.39
C LYS A 33 5.03 2.72 0.42
N GLY A 34 4.69 1.49 0.00
CA GLY A 34 5.62 0.35 0.02
C GLY A 34 6.87 0.52 -0.84
N PHE A 35 6.85 1.38 -1.86
CA PHE A 35 7.96 1.56 -2.80
C PHE A 35 8.46 3.01 -2.88
N ALA A 36 8.05 3.88 -1.94
CA ALA A 36 8.40 5.30 -1.92
C ALA A 36 8.04 6.09 -3.21
N MET A 37 7.05 5.64 -3.99
CA MET A 37 6.68 6.26 -5.28
C MET A 37 5.54 7.28 -5.15
N THR A 38 5.54 8.14 -4.12
CA THR A 38 4.39 9.05 -3.82
C THR A 38 4.06 10.00 -4.98
N GLY A 39 5.09 10.57 -5.63
CA GLY A 39 4.94 11.51 -6.75
C GLY A 39 4.65 10.87 -8.11
N TRP A 40 4.72 9.53 -8.22
CA TRP A 40 4.60 8.84 -9.50
C TRP A 40 3.16 8.60 -9.94
N ARG A 41 2.22 8.71 -8.99
CA ARG A 41 0.77 8.68 -9.24
C ARG A 41 0.29 7.35 -9.85
N LEU A 42 0.63 6.24 -9.20
CA LEU A 42 0.13 4.91 -9.58
C LEU A 42 -0.50 4.16 -8.41
N GLY A 43 -1.76 3.80 -8.62
CA GLY A 43 -2.51 2.83 -7.84
C GLY A 43 -3.24 1.88 -8.76
N TYR A 44 -3.77 0.81 -8.19
CA TYR A 44 -4.54 -0.20 -8.90
C TYR A 44 -5.64 -0.74 -8.01
N ILE A 45 -6.63 -1.37 -8.66
CA ILE A 45 -7.64 -2.18 -8.00
C ILE A 45 -7.52 -3.63 -8.44
N ALA A 46 -7.84 -4.56 -7.55
CA ALA A 46 -8.13 -5.95 -7.90
C ALA A 46 -9.52 -6.29 -7.35
N ALA A 47 -10.43 -6.72 -8.23
CA ALA A 47 -11.84 -6.92 -7.91
C ALA A 47 -12.43 -8.00 -8.80
N HIS A 48 -13.64 -8.47 -8.46
CA HIS A 48 -14.43 -9.31 -9.35
C HIS A 48 -14.57 -8.65 -10.74
N ALA A 49 -14.51 -9.47 -11.79
CA ALA A 49 -14.39 -9.00 -13.18
C ALA A 49 -15.48 -8.01 -13.59
N THR A 50 -16.71 -8.19 -13.11
CA THR A 50 -17.83 -7.27 -13.37
C THR A 50 -17.55 -5.87 -12.83
N ILE A 51 -16.98 -5.76 -11.63
CA ILE A 51 -16.64 -4.49 -11.00
C ILE A 51 -15.44 -3.86 -11.71
N ALA A 52 -14.39 -4.65 -11.97
CA ALA A 52 -13.19 -4.17 -12.64
C ALA A 52 -13.51 -3.56 -14.03
N LYS A 53 -14.33 -4.24 -14.84
CA LYS A 53 -14.78 -3.74 -16.15
C LYS A 53 -15.62 -2.47 -16.04
N ALA A 54 -16.48 -2.36 -15.02
CA ALA A 54 -17.27 -1.15 -14.80
C ALA A 54 -16.37 0.04 -14.44
N CYS A 55 -15.37 -0.17 -13.57
CA CYS A 55 -14.37 0.83 -13.22
C CYS A 55 -13.51 1.23 -14.43
N GLU A 56 -13.09 0.28 -15.26
CA GLU A 56 -12.34 0.56 -16.49
C GLU A 56 -13.16 1.42 -17.47
N LYS A 57 -14.44 1.09 -17.68
CA LYS A 57 -15.36 1.88 -18.51
C LYS A 57 -15.51 3.30 -17.99
N LEU A 58 -15.68 3.46 -16.67
CA LEU A 58 -15.74 4.78 -16.05
C LEU A 58 -14.42 5.54 -16.24
N GLN A 59 -13.28 4.92 -15.92
CA GLN A 59 -11.97 5.54 -16.06
C GLN A 59 -11.75 6.06 -17.48
N GLY A 60 -12.10 5.28 -18.51
CA GLY A 60 -11.96 5.70 -19.92
C GLY A 60 -12.77 6.93 -20.32
N GLN A 61 -13.75 7.37 -19.52
CA GLN A 61 -14.50 8.61 -19.73
C GLN A 61 -13.94 9.82 -18.95
N PHE A 62 -13.08 9.58 -17.95
CA PHE A 62 -12.52 10.64 -17.10
C PHE A 62 -11.02 10.88 -17.31
N THR A 63 -10.25 9.84 -17.65
CA THR A 63 -8.80 9.90 -17.79
C THR A 63 -8.24 8.76 -18.64
N SER A 64 -7.14 9.01 -19.35
CA SER A 64 -6.42 7.97 -20.11
C SER A 64 -5.64 6.98 -19.23
N GLY A 65 -5.77 7.06 -17.90
CA GLY A 65 -5.08 6.20 -16.94
C GLY A 65 -3.70 6.72 -16.51
N ALA A 66 -2.96 5.88 -15.78
CA ALA A 66 -1.63 6.25 -15.28
C ALA A 66 -0.61 6.39 -16.42
N ASN A 67 0.36 7.30 -16.28
CA ASN A 67 1.37 7.53 -17.30
C ASN A 67 2.25 6.29 -17.56
N SER A 68 2.67 6.10 -18.82
CA SER A 68 3.41 4.91 -19.27
C SER A 68 4.76 4.73 -18.57
N VAL A 69 5.47 5.81 -18.27
CA VAL A 69 6.75 5.79 -17.55
C VAL A 69 6.57 5.15 -16.16
N THR A 70 5.51 5.54 -15.45
CA THR A 70 5.23 5.00 -14.12
C THR A 70 4.79 3.55 -14.18
N GLN A 71 4.00 3.16 -15.19
CA GLN A 71 3.64 1.75 -15.39
C GLN A 71 4.90 0.87 -15.59
N ARG A 72 5.89 1.33 -16.37
CA ARG A 72 7.17 0.63 -16.53
C ARG A 72 7.98 0.57 -15.24
N ALA A 73 8.09 1.68 -14.51
CA ALA A 73 8.77 1.72 -13.22
C ALA A 73 8.11 0.76 -12.20
N ALA A 74 6.79 0.64 -12.24
CA ALA A 74 6.04 -0.24 -11.35
C ALA A 74 6.30 -1.73 -11.64
N ILE A 75 6.44 -2.11 -12.91
CA ILE A 75 6.84 -3.49 -13.27
C ILE A 75 8.20 -3.82 -12.65
N VAL A 76 9.17 -2.90 -12.73
CA VAL A 76 10.49 -3.09 -12.13
C VAL A 76 10.41 -3.16 -10.61
N ALA A 77 9.63 -2.28 -9.98
CA ALA A 77 9.45 -2.25 -8.54
C ALA A 77 8.79 -3.53 -8.00
N MET A 78 7.73 -4.02 -8.66
CA MET A 78 6.95 -5.18 -8.21
C MET A 78 7.63 -6.53 -8.49
N ASN A 79 8.39 -6.64 -9.59
CA ASN A 79 9.11 -7.87 -9.93
C ASN A 79 10.55 -7.90 -9.42
N GLY A 80 11.05 -6.76 -8.92
CA GLY A 80 12.40 -6.62 -8.37
C GLY A 80 12.52 -7.12 -6.93
N SER A 81 13.70 -6.91 -6.35
CA SER A 81 13.93 -7.20 -4.94
C SER A 81 13.15 -6.23 -4.04
N LEU A 82 12.48 -6.75 -3.01
CA LEU A 82 11.87 -5.95 -1.95
C LEU A 82 12.88 -5.38 -0.94
N LYS A 83 14.19 -5.56 -1.16
CA LYS A 83 15.24 -5.07 -0.25
C LYS A 83 15.06 -3.58 0.11
N PRO A 84 14.86 -2.63 -0.84
CA PRO A 84 14.66 -1.23 -0.50
C PRO A 84 13.43 -0.99 0.37
N THR A 85 12.35 -1.73 0.12
CA THR A 85 11.12 -1.68 0.93
C THR A 85 11.39 -2.16 2.35
N THR A 86 12.08 -3.28 2.52
CA THR A 86 12.40 -3.83 3.85
C THR A 86 13.34 -2.92 4.65
N GLU A 87 14.34 -2.32 4.02
CA GLU A 87 15.25 -1.34 4.64
C GLU A 87 14.49 -0.08 5.09
N MET A 88 13.60 0.42 4.23
CA MET A 88 12.72 1.55 4.56
C MET A 88 11.82 1.24 5.76
N VAL A 89 11.23 0.04 5.82
CA VAL A 89 10.35 -0.38 6.92
C VAL A 89 11.14 -0.50 8.23
N ALA A 90 12.34 -1.04 8.19
CA ALA A 90 13.23 -1.11 9.37
C ALA A 90 13.54 0.29 9.92
N GLU A 91 13.83 1.25 9.02
CA GLU A 91 14.08 2.63 9.42
C GLU A 91 12.81 3.32 9.96
N PHE A 92 11.64 3.04 9.39
CA PHE A 92 10.36 3.51 9.96
C PHE A 92 10.10 2.92 11.34
N ALA A 93 10.41 1.64 11.57
CA ALA A 93 10.27 1.02 12.88
C ALA A 93 11.18 1.69 13.93
N ARG A 94 12.43 1.99 13.57
CA ARG A 94 13.38 2.71 14.43
C ARG A 94 12.87 4.11 14.79
N ARG A 95 12.39 4.86 13.79
CA ARG A 95 11.82 6.20 13.99
C ARG A 95 10.57 6.15 14.85
N ARG A 96 9.69 5.19 14.61
CA ARG A 96 8.48 4.95 15.40
C ARG A 96 8.82 4.70 16.86
N ALA A 97 9.75 3.79 17.15
CA ALA A 97 10.17 3.50 18.52
C ALA A 97 10.70 4.75 19.23
N HIS A 98 11.52 5.55 18.54
CA HIS A 98 12.04 6.79 19.09
C HIS A 98 10.93 7.79 19.43
N VAL A 99 9.98 8.02 18.50
CA VAL A 99 8.85 8.92 18.72
C VAL A 99 7.96 8.43 19.87
N LEU A 100 7.70 7.12 19.97
CA LEU A 100 6.91 6.56 21.07
C LEU A 100 7.57 6.80 22.43
N THR A 101 8.90 6.63 22.54
CA THR A 101 9.63 6.95 23.77
C THR A 101 9.50 8.42 24.15
N LEU A 102 9.60 9.33 23.18
CA LEU A 102 9.46 10.77 23.43
C LEU A 102 8.04 11.16 23.85
N ILE A 103 7.02 10.56 23.25
CA ILE A 103 5.63 10.83 23.60
C ILE A 103 5.29 10.27 24.98
N ALA A 104 5.79 9.08 25.31
CA ALA A 104 5.56 8.43 26.61
C ALA A 104 6.13 9.21 27.80
N SER A 105 7.10 10.11 27.58
CA SER A 105 7.65 10.94 28.65
C SER A 105 6.82 12.20 28.95
N ILE A 106 5.82 12.53 28.13
CA ILE A 106 4.98 13.72 28.30
C ILE A 106 3.83 13.41 29.27
N PRO A 107 3.77 14.06 30.45
CA PRO A 107 2.69 13.84 31.40
C PRO A 107 1.32 14.15 30.78
N GLY A 108 0.36 13.26 31.00
CA GLY A 108 -1.01 13.41 30.50
C GLY A 108 -1.22 12.95 29.06
N ILE A 109 -0.19 12.45 28.36
CA ILE A 109 -0.33 11.84 27.03
C ILE A 109 -0.21 10.31 27.14
N THR A 110 -1.15 9.59 26.54
CA THR A 110 -1.10 8.14 26.39
C THR A 110 -1.07 7.79 24.91
N CYS A 111 -0.13 6.94 24.51
CA CYS A 111 0.00 6.47 23.14
C CYS A 111 -0.07 4.95 23.12
N PHE A 112 -0.83 4.40 22.17
CA PHE A 112 -0.92 2.96 21.95
C PHE A 112 0.15 2.55 20.92
N GLY A 113 1.09 1.72 21.39
CA GLY A 113 2.22 1.20 20.62
C GLY A 113 1.91 -0.03 19.80
#